data_AF-A0A7J9K4B7-F1
#
_entry.id   AF-A0A7J9K4B7-F1
#
_cell.length_a   1.000
_cell.length_b   1.000
_cell.length_c   1.000
_cell.angle_alpha   90.00
_cell.angle_beta   90.00
_cell.angle_gamma   90.00
#
_symmetry.space_group_name_H-M   'P 1'
#
loop_
_entity.id
_entity.type
_entity.pdbx_description
1 polymer ?
#
loop_
_entity_poly.entity_id
_entity_poly.type
_entity_poly.pdbx_seq_one_letter_code
_entity_poly.pdbx_strand_id
1 'polypeptide(L)' 'LLISSAKVVVELAKVALIQAAVMLHPSFVTVDDIKSVKVPIAILGAEIDNLSPPELVKQFDEILKASEVPI' A
#
# COMPACT_ATOMS: atom_id res chain seq x y z
N LEU A 1 -17.50 -3.67 12.63
CA LEU A 1 -16.20 -2.97 12.61
C LEU A 1 -15.51 -3.35 11.31
N LEU A 2 -15.42 -2.43 10.34
CA LEU A 2 -14.78 -2.67 9.05
C LEU A 2 -13.27 -2.46 9.19
N ILE A 3 -12.55 -3.48 9.65
CA ILE A 3 -11.09 -3.45 9.74
C ILE A 3 -10.49 -4.26 8.59
N SER A 4 -9.89 -3.57 7.62
CA SER A 4 -9.10 -4.17 6.54
C SER A 4 -7.66 -4.36 7.01
N SER A 5 -7.10 -5.55 6.81
CA SER A 5 -5.70 -5.85 7.15
C SER A 5 -4.73 -4.95 6.39
N ALA A 6 -4.98 -4.70 5.10
CA ALA A 6 -4.18 -3.77 4.30
C ALA A 6 -4.19 -2.35 4.88
N LYS A 7 -5.36 -1.89 5.36
CA LYS A 7 -5.45 -0.57 6.01
C LYS A 7 -4.66 -0.52 7.31
N VAL A 8 -4.66 -1.57 8.12
CA VAL A 8 -3.82 -1.62 9.32
C VAL A 8 -2.33 -1.62 8.96
N VAL A 9 -1.93 -2.42 7.98
CA VAL A 9 -0.52 -2.53 7.54
C VAL A 9 0.01 -1.18 7.04
N VAL A 10 -0.75 -0.46 6.21
CA VAL A 10 -0.30 0.85 5.71
C VAL A 10 -0.20 1.90 6.81
N GLU A 11 -1.11 1.87 7.81
CA GLU A 11 -0.99 2.75 8.98
C GLU A 11 0.27 2.46 9.80
N LEU A 12 0.63 1.20 10.00
CA LEU A 12 1.89 0.82 10.67
C LEU A 12 3.13 1.25 9.86
N ALA A 13 3.07 1.14 8.53
CA ALA A 13 4.14 1.55 7.61
C ALA A 13 4.37 3.08 7.63
N LYS A 14 3.31 3.88 7.82
CA LYS A 14 3.38 5.35 7.93
C LYS A 14 4.10 5.84 9.19
N VAL A 15 4.06 5.03 10.26
CA VAL A 15 4.72 5.35 11.54
C VAL A 15 5.98 4.53 11.80
N ALA A 16 6.44 3.74 10.82
CA ALA A 16 7.64 2.91 10.90
C ALA A 16 7.66 1.96 12.13
N LEU A 17 6.48 1.43 12.52
CA LEU A 17 6.37 0.41 13.59
C LEU A 17 6.70 -1.00 13.12
N ILE A 18 6.86 -1.18 11.81
CA ILE A 18 7.30 -2.42 11.13
C ILE A 18 8.49 -2.09 10.24
N GLN A 19 9.32 -3.08 9.91
CA GLN A 19 10.52 -2.85 9.08
C GLN A 19 10.23 -2.91 7.59
N ALA A 20 9.21 -3.66 7.18
CA ALA A 20 8.75 -3.79 5.80
C ALA A 20 7.31 -4.31 5.79
N ALA A 21 6.62 -4.17 4.65
CA ALA A 21 5.25 -4.62 4.47
C ALA A 21 5.03 -5.33 3.12
N VAL A 22 4.13 -6.30 3.11
CA VAL A 22 3.55 -6.88 1.90
C VAL A 22 2.04 -6.87 2.04
N MET A 23 1.33 -6.30 1.07
CA MET A 23 -0.14 -6.26 1.05
C MET A 23 -0.67 -7.00 -0.18
N LEU A 24 -1.55 -7.97 0.05
CA LEU A 24 -2.31 -8.64 -1.01
C LEU A 24 -3.71 -8.05 -1.00
N HIS A 25 -4.14 -7.49 -2.14
CA HIS A 25 -5.40 -6.75 -2.28
C HIS A 25 -5.51 -5.56 -1.31
N PRO A 26 -5.01 -4.37 -1.68
CA PRO A 26 -4.89 -3.20 -0.79
C PRO A 26 -6.24 -2.51 -0.52
N SER A 27 -7.20 -3.24 0.02
CA SER A 27 -8.56 -2.79 0.30
C SER A 27 -8.57 -1.59 1.24
N PHE A 28 -9.26 -0.53 0.81
CA PHE A 28 -9.40 0.75 1.53
C PHE A 28 -8.08 1.54 1.73
N VAL A 29 -7.00 1.15 1.05
CA VAL A 29 -5.76 1.94 1.00
C VAL A 29 -5.92 3.04 -0.05
N THR A 30 -5.48 4.24 0.30
CA THR A 30 -5.56 5.40 -0.59
C THR A 30 -4.19 5.78 -1.14
N VAL A 31 -4.17 6.61 -2.18
CA VAL A 31 -2.94 7.21 -2.73
C VAL A 31 -2.16 7.98 -1.65
N ASP A 32 -2.85 8.72 -0.78
CA ASP A 32 -2.20 9.51 0.26
C ASP A 32 -1.62 8.63 1.38
N ASP A 33 -2.20 7.46 1.61
CA ASP A 33 -1.60 6.47 2.51
C ASP A 33 -0.25 5.99 1.95
N ILE A 34 -0.19 5.66 0.65
CA ILE A 34 1.04 5.20 -0.01
C ILE A 34 2.11 6.29 -0.05
N LYS A 35 1.75 7.55 -0.31
CA LYS A 35 2.69 8.69 -0.24
C LYS A 35 3.31 8.88 1.15
N SER A 36 2.63 8.40 2.19
CA SER A 36 3.02 8.62 3.58
C SER A 36 3.84 7.47 4.19
N VAL A 37 4.07 6.38 3.45
CA VAL A 37 4.81 5.23 3.96
C VAL A 37 6.29 5.57 4.16
N LYS A 38 6.89 5.01 5.21
CA LYS A 38 8.29 5.27 5.59
C LYS A 38 9.18 4.03 5.51
N VAL A 39 8.62 2.91 5.06
CA VAL A 39 9.26 1.59 5.08
C VAL A 39 9.01 0.88 3.75
N PRO A 40 9.92 -0.02 3.33
CA PRO A 40 9.74 -0.79 2.11
C PRO A 40 8.38 -1.48 2.10
N ILE A 41 7.66 -1.38 0.98
CA ILE A 41 6.35 -2.01 0.81
C ILE A 41 6.20 -2.64 -0.57
N ALA A 42 5.68 -3.86 -0.60
CA ALA A 42 5.23 -4.52 -1.83
C ALA A 42 3.71 -4.64 -1.84
N ILE A 43 3.10 -4.35 -3.00
CA ILE A 43 1.65 -4.42 -3.19
C ILE A 43 1.36 -5.42 -4.31
N LEU A 44 0.58 -6.45 -3.98
CA LEU A 44 0.11 -7.46 -4.92
C LEU A 44 -1.36 -7.20 -5.20
N GLY A 45 -1.64 -6.59 -6.36
CA GLY A 45 -2.98 -6.43 -6.89
C GLY A 45 -3.48 -7.70 -7.61
N ALA A 46 -4.76 -7.70 -7.99
CA ALA A 46 -5.33 -8.73 -8.87
C ALA A 46 -6.07 -8.10 -10.04
N GLU A 47 -6.10 -8.82 -11.17
CA GLU A 47 -6.62 -8.34 -12.45
C GLU A 47 -8.11 -7.93 -12.41
N ILE A 48 -8.93 -8.65 -11.64
CA ILE A 48 -10.40 -8.45 -11.56
C ILE A 48 -10.85 -7.87 -10.21
N ASP A 49 -9.94 -7.25 -9.46
CA ASP A 49 -10.26 -6.63 -8.17
C ASP A 49 -11.00 -5.31 -8.39
N ASN A 50 -12.28 -5.24 -7.99
CA ASN A 50 -13.07 -4.02 -8.13
C ASN A 50 -12.86 -3.02 -6.97
N LEU A 51 -12.33 -3.47 -5.83
CA LEU A 51 -12.13 -2.62 -4.66
C LEU A 51 -10.78 -1.91 -4.70
N SER A 52 -9.76 -2.61 -5.21
CA SER A 52 -8.43 -2.08 -5.50
C SER A 52 -8.05 -2.38 -6.95
N PRO A 53 -8.65 -1.66 -7.92
CA PRO A 53 -8.48 -1.97 -9.33
C PRO A 53 -7.05 -1.80 -9.84
N PRO A 54 -6.65 -2.47 -10.93
CA PRO A 54 -5.29 -2.42 -11.47
C PRO A 54 -4.78 -1.00 -11.71
N GLU A 55 -5.65 -0.07 -12.12
CA GLU A 55 -5.30 1.34 -12.33
C GLU A 55 -4.88 2.03 -11.03
N LEU A 56 -5.50 1.68 -9.90
CA LEU A 56 -5.12 2.19 -8.60
C LEU A 56 -3.79 1.59 -8.14
N VAL A 57 -3.59 0.28 -8.33
CA VAL A 57 -2.33 -0.39 -8.01
C VAL A 57 -1.17 0.17 -8.84
N LYS A 58 -1.43 0.54 -10.10
CA LYS A 58 -0.45 1.23 -10.95
C LYS A 58 -0.07 2.61 -10.40
N GLN A 59 -1.03 3.39 -9.90
CA GLN A 59 -0.72 4.66 -9.24
C GLN A 59 0.17 4.45 -8.00
N PHE A 60 -0.09 3.39 -7.23
CA PHE A 60 0.76 3.06 -6.08
C PHE A 60 2.19 2.71 -6.50
N ASP A 61 2.35 1.89 -7.55
CA ASP A 61 3.66 1.53 -8.11
C ASP A 61 4.46 2.76 -8.58
N GLU A 62 3.80 3.69 -9.27
CA GLU A 62 4.43 4.96 -9.72
C GLU A 62 4.90 5.81 -8.55
N ILE A 63 4.11 5.90 -7.48
CA ILE A 63 4.47 6.63 -6.24
C ILE A 63 5.67 5.97 -5.55
N LEU A 64 5.64 4.64 -5.42
CA LEU A 64 6.71 3.90 -4.75
C LEU A 64 8.03 3.96 -5.52
N LYS A 65 7.99 3.92 -6.86
CA LYS A 65 9.19 4.12 -7.71
C LYS A 65 9.81 5.50 -7.60
N ALA A 66 9.01 6.51 -7.27
CA ALA A 66 9.49 7.88 -7.03
C ALA A 66 9.90 8.12 -5.57
N SER A 67 9.68 7.15 -4.68
CA SER A 67 10.00 7.25 -3.26
C SER A 67 11.50 7.08 -3.00
N GLU A 68 12.02 7.78 -1.99
CA GLU A 68 13.39 7.59 -1.49
C GLU A 68 13.50 6.43 -0.49
N VAL A 69 12.37 5.84 -0.09
CA VAL A 69 12.34 4.66 0.77
C VAL A 69 12.92 3.48 -0.02
N PRO A 70 13.98 2.81 0.46
CA PRO A 70 14.59 1.71 -0.26
C PRO A 70 13.63 0.52 -0.39
N ILE A 71 13.80 -0.25 -1.47
CA ILE A 71 13.08 -1.50 -1.73
C ILE A 71 13.78 -2.67 -1.04
#